data_AF-A0A4P9WUL1-F1
#
_entry.id   AF-A0A4P9WUL1-F1
#
_cell.length_a   1.000
_cell.length_b   1.000
_cell.length_c   1.000
_cell.angle_alpha   90.00
_cell.angle_beta   90.00
_cell.angle_gamma   90.00
#
_symmetry.space_group_name_H-M   'P 1'
#
loop_
_entity.id
_entity.type
_entity.pdbx_description
1 polymer ?
#
loop_
_entity_poly.entity_id
_entity_poly.type
_entity_poly.pdbx_seq_one_letter_code
_entity_poly.pdbx_strand_id
1 'polypeptide(L)'
;MLSGIVAMAWAAALGAALQPLSAAAQSAGAWEMWNTNTGVVCIHALLMPNDRLLCIERPRERPYTLNPNTQGETAAEIDISLSNQPFHVNPIHKNAFCGGHAQLADGTVLVAGGDARSLEADGIPFLYDGRKGVRLYRPCEADAVAAGTCKK
;
A
#
# COMPACT_ATOMS: atom_id res chain seq x y z
N MET A 1 37.76 -29.61 47.71
CA MET A 1 37.65 -28.22 47.20
C MET A 1 37.91 -28.17 45.68
N LEU A 2 37.22 -28.97 44.85
CA LEU A 2 37.41 -28.96 43.38
C LEU A 2 36.12 -29.00 42.53
N SER A 3 34.94 -28.87 43.14
CA SER A 3 33.65 -28.91 42.40
C SER A 3 33.18 -27.57 41.82
N GLY A 4 33.84 -26.45 42.13
CA GLY A 4 33.35 -25.12 41.76
C GLY A 4 33.75 -24.63 40.36
N ILE A 5 34.77 -25.21 39.74
CA ILE A 5 35.40 -24.63 38.54
C ILE A 5 34.73 -25.10 37.24
N VAL A 6 34.14 -26.30 37.22
CA VAL A 6 33.58 -26.89 35.99
C VAL A 6 32.25 -26.23 35.56
N ALA A 7 31.46 -25.71 36.51
CA ALA A 7 30.15 -25.11 36.22
C ALA A 7 30.25 -23.75 35.48
N MET A 8 31.34 -22.99 35.64
CA MET A 8 31.51 -21.68 34.98
C MET A 8 31.92 -21.78 33.51
N ALA A 9 32.58 -22.86 33.10
CA ALA A 9 33.07 -23.01 31.72
C ALA A 9 31.95 -23.26 30.70
N TRP A 10 30.84 -23.90 31.12
CA TRP A 10 29.71 -24.22 30.25
C TRP A 10 28.79 -23.03 29.97
N ALA A 11 28.69 -22.07 30.90
CA ALA A 11 27.90 -20.85 30.70
C ALA A 11 28.54 -19.90 29.66
N ALA A 12 29.88 -19.83 29.62
CA ALA A 12 30.60 -18.97 28.69
C ALA A 12 30.54 -19.48 27.23
N ALA A 13 30.55 -20.80 27.03
CA ALA A 13 30.51 -21.41 25.70
C ALA A 13 29.15 -21.27 24.99
N LEU A 14 28.03 -21.27 25.74
CA LEU A 14 26.70 -20.98 25.18
C LEU A 14 26.52 -19.49 24.82
N GLY A 15 27.11 -18.58 25.59
CA GLY A 15 27.03 -17.14 25.31
C GLY A 15 27.72 -16.73 24.00
N ALA A 16 28.86 -17.34 23.69
CA ALA A 16 29.63 -17.02 22.48
C ALA A 16 28.96 -17.51 21.18
N ALA A 17 28.18 -18.59 21.22
CA ALA A 17 27.47 -19.13 20.05
C ALA A 17 26.17 -18.37 19.71
N LEU A 18 25.61 -17.60 20.65
CA LEU A 18 24.37 -16.83 20.48
C LEU A 18 24.59 -15.38 20.02
N GLN A 19 25.80 -14.84 20.22
CA GLN A 19 26.17 -13.50 19.76
C GLN A 19 26.01 -13.27 18.23
N PRO A 20 26.42 -14.18 17.34
CA PRO A 20 26.30 -13.93 15.90
C PRO A 20 24.85 -13.91 15.39
N LEU A 21 23.91 -14.62 16.05
CA LEU A 21 22.49 -14.60 15.69
C LEU A 21 21.82 -13.27 16.07
N SER A 22 22.19 -12.70 17.21
CA SER A 22 21.68 -11.40 17.68
C SER A 22 22.18 -10.23 16.82
N ALA A 23 23.47 -10.24 16.46
CA ALA A 23 24.04 -9.22 15.58
C ALA A 23 23.48 -9.29 14.14
N ALA A 24 23.26 -10.50 13.62
CA ALA A 24 22.61 -10.69 12.32
C ALA A 24 21.18 -10.14 12.33
N ALA A 25 20.40 -10.40 13.39
CA ALA A 25 19.04 -9.88 13.53
C ALA A 25 18.98 -8.34 13.61
N GLN A 26 19.95 -7.70 14.27
CA GLN A 26 20.04 -6.23 14.38
C GLN A 26 20.37 -5.54 13.05
N SER A 27 20.95 -6.27 12.09
CA SER A 27 21.26 -5.75 10.74
C SER A 27 20.22 -6.13 9.68
N ALA A 28 19.27 -7.01 10.00
CA ALA A 28 18.29 -7.54 9.06
C ALA A 28 17.08 -6.62 8.79
N GLY A 29 17.00 -5.47 9.46
CA GLY A 29 15.82 -4.62 9.47
C GLY A 29 14.70 -5.18 10.36
N ALA A 30 13.56 -4.51 10.38
CA ALA A 30 12.39 -4.94 11.14
C ALA A 30 11.16 -4.97 10.23
N TRP A 31 10.29 -5.96 10.45
CA TRP A 31 8.95 -5.96 9.88
C TRP A 31 7.99 -5.36 10.90
N GLU A 32 7.18 -4.42 10.45
CA GLU A 32 6.09 -3.88 11.24
C GLU A 32 4.81 -3.82 10.41
N MET A 33 3.68 -3.94 11.09
CA MET A 33 2.40 -3.58 10.50
C MET A 33 2.36 -2.06 10.43
N TRP A 34 2.57 -1.55 9.22
CA TRP A 34 2.68 -0.12 8.98
C TRP A 34 1.31 0.57 8.99
N ASN A 35 0.29 -0.05 8.38
CA ASN A 35 -1.08 0.44 8.33
C ASN A 35 -2.09 -0.68 8.63
N THR A 36 -3.20 -0.36 9.29
CA THR A 36 -4.32 -1.29 9.51
C THR A 36 -5.45 -1.10 8.50
N ASN A 37 -5.49 0.02 7.77
CA ASN A 37 -6.51 0.32 6.77
C ASN A 37 -5.98 1.21 5.62
N THR A 38 -5.84 0.62 4.45
CA THR A 38 -5.44 1.29 3.20
C THR A 38 -6.63 1.82 2.38
N GLY A 39 -7.86 1.71 2.90
CA GLY A 39 -9.11 1.97 2.20
C GLY A 39 -9.49 0.83 1.25
N VAL A 40 -8.61 0.56 0.28
CA VAL A 40 -8.75 -0.52 -0.71
C VAL A 40 -7.65 -1.57 -0.53
N VAL A 41 -7.84 -2.76 -1.08
CA VAL A 41 -6.76 -3.76 -1.17
C VAL A 41 -5.76 -3.33 -2.25
N CYS A 42 -4.50 -3.08 -1.89
CA CYS A 42 -3.46 -2.63 -2.83
C CYS A 42 -3.00 -3.78 -3.75
N ILE A 43 -3.82 -4.17 -4.73
CA ILE A 43 -3.44 -5.19 -5.73
C ILE A 43 -2.44 -4.60 -6.73
N HIS A 44 -2.64 -3.35 -7.14
CA HIS A 44 -1.59 -2.53 -7.72
C HIS A 44 -1.20 -1.47 -6.69
N ALA A 45 0.10 -1.30 -6.45
CA ALA A 45 0.66 -0.31 -5.55
C ALA A 45 1.74 0.49 -6.30
N LEU A 46 1.63 1.82 -6.30
CA LEU A 46 2.57 2.70 -6.98
C LEU A 46 2.99 3.84 -6.06
N LEU A 47 4.29 4.02 -5.87
CA LEU A 47 4.82 5.21 -5.20
C LEU A 47 4.76 6.39 -6.17
N MET A 48 3.98 7.39 -5.80
CA MET A 48 3.84 8.65 -6.51
C MET A 48 4.66 9.75 -5.82
N PRO A 49 4.93 10.88 -6.49
CA PRO A 49 5.58 12.02 -5.85
C PRO A 49 4.85 12.49 -4.59
N ASN A 50 5.60 13.17 -3.72
CA ASN A 50 5.13 13.71 -2.45
C ASN A 50 4.65 12.65 -1.46
N ASP A 51 5.36 11.52 -1.38
CA ASP A 51 5.10 10.46 -0.41
C ASP A 51 3.66 9.96 -0.45
N ARG A 52 3.14 9.76 -1.68
CA ARG A 52 1.80 9.20 -1.91
C ARG A 52 1.91 7.79 -2.44
N LEU A 53 1.26 6.84 -1.78
CA LEU A 53 1.12 5.48 -2.27
C LEU A 53 -0.26 5.32 -2.90
N LEU A 54 -0.31 5.17 -4.23
CA LEU A 54 -1.54 4.85 -4.94
C LEU A 54 -1.81 3.35 -4.86
N CYS A 55 -3.00 2.99 -4.39
CA CYS A 55 -3.51 1.64 -4.35
C CYS A 55 -4.72 1.49 -5.29
N ILE A 56 -4.75 0.39 -6.04
CA ILE A 56 -5.87 0.03 -6.93
C ILE A 56 -6.31 -1.39 -6.61
N GLU A 57 -7.60 -1.57 -6.33
CA GLU A 57 -8.24 -2.86 -6.11
C GLU A 57 -9.16 -3.27 -7.27
N ARG A 58 -9.71 -4.48 -7.16
CA ARG A 58 -10.82 -4.93 -7.98
C ARG A 58 -12.14 -4.61 -7.25
N PRO A 59 -13.20 -4.19 -7.96
CA PRO A 59 -14.53 -4.08 -7.36
C PRO A 59 -14.98 -5.38 -6.72
N ARG A 60 -15.68 -5.26 -5.59
CA ARG A 60 -16.38 -6.36 -4.95
C ARG A 60 -17.72 -6.58 -5.62
N GLU A 61 -17.82 -7.66 -6.37
CA GLU A 61 -19.04 -8.12 -7.01
C GLU A 61 -19.79 -9.10 -6.08
N ARG A 62 -21.08 -9.32 -6.33
CA ARG A 62 -21.86 -10.34 -5.61
C ARG A 62 -21.16 -11.71 -5.59
N PRO A 63 -21.26 -12.45 -4.47
CA PRO A 63 -22.13 -12.21 -3.30
C PRO A 63 -21.53 -11.26 -2.24
N TYR A 64 -20.39 -10.64 -2.50
CA TYR A 64 -19.73 -9.77 -1.53
C TYR A 64 -20.41 -8.39 -1.47
N THR A 65 -20.43 -7.82 -0.27
CA THR A 65 -20.85 -6.43 -0.09
C THR A 65 -19.78 -5.48 -0.59
N LEU A 66 -20.22 -4.27 -0.98
CA LEU A 66 -19.32 -3.18 -1.34
C LEU A 66 -18.28 -2.94 -0.25
N ASN A 67 -17.18 -2.30 -0.67
CA ASN A 67 -16.18 -1.85 0.28
C ASN A 67 -16.73 -0.80 1.23
N PRO A 68 -16.90 -1.11 2.54
CA PRO A 68 -17.45 -0.13 3.48
C PRO A 68 -16.49 1.02 3.75
N ASN A 69 -15.19 0.84 3.52
CA ASN A 69 -14.19 1.90 3.72
C ASN A 69 -14.24 2.97 2.62
N THR A 70 -14.64 2.60 1.40
CA THR A 70 -14.58 3.45 0.21
C THR A 70 -15.91 3.56 -0.52
N GLN A 71 -16.97 2.97 0.02
CA GLN A 71 -18.30 2.84 -0.60
C GLN A 71 -18.25 2.19 -2.00
N GLY A 72 -17.30 1.27 -2.20
CA GLY A 72 -17.11 0.54 -3.45
C GLY A 72 -16.14 1.20 -4.44
N GLU A 73 -15.59 2.38 -4.15
CA GLU A 73 -14.51 2.95 -4.94
C GLU A 73 -13.26 2.07 -4.87
N THR A 74 -12.56 1.97 -5.99
CA THR A 74 -11.54 0.95 -6.21
C THR A 74 -10.12 1.50 -6.30
N ALA A 75 -9.94 2.80 -6.05
CA ALA A 75 -8.63 3.41 -5.93
C ALA A 75 -8.58 4.33 -4.72
N ALA A 76 -7.44 4.33 -4.04
CA ALA A 76 -7.15 5.23 -2.94
C ALA A 76 -5.67 5.62 -2.94
N GLU A 77 -5.36 6.80 -2.43
CA GLU A 77 -3.99 7.27 -2.20
C GLU A 77 -3.73 7.37 -0.71
N ILE A 78 -2.58 6.87 -0.25
CA ILE A 78 -2.16 6.91 1.15
C ILE A 78 -1.05 7.93 1.31
N ASP A 79 -1.16 8.81 2.32
CA ASP A 79 -0.06 9.69 2.72
C ASP A 79 0.97 8.92 3.55
N ILE A 80 2.07 8.51 2.94
CA ILE A 80 3.08 7.72 3.63
C ILE A 80 4.10 8.57 4.40
N SER A 81 4.00 9.90 4.30
CA SER A 81 4.82 10.83 5.10
C SER A 81 4.27 11.04 6.51
N LEU A 82 2.97 10.82 6.71
CA LEU A 82 2.29 11.01 7.99
C LEU A 82 2.28 9.72 8.79
N SER A 83 2.48 9.81 10.11
CA SER A 83 2.55 8.63 10.98
C SER A 83 1.25 7.80 11.01
N ASN A 84 0.08 8.47 10.90
CA ASN A 84 -1.23 7.84 10.87
C ASN A 84 -1.68 7.38 9.47
N GLN A 85 -0.90 7.68 8.43
CA GLN A 85 -1.06 7.20 7.06
C GLN A 85 -2.50 7.25 6.54
N PRO A 86 -3.13 8.43 6.53
CA PRO A 86 -4.50 8.57 6.05
C PRO A 86 -4.59 8.16 4.58
N PHE A 87 -5.65 7.44 4.24
CA PHE A 87 -6.02 7.20 2.86
C PHE A 87 -7.07 8.22 2.39
N HIS A 88 -7.01 8.55 1.11
CA HIS A 88 -7.95 9.39 0.39
C HIS A 88 -8.51 8.57 -0.77
N VAL A 89 -9.83 8.47 -0.86
CA VAL A 89 -10.48 7.78 -1.98
C VAL A 89 -10.21 8.59 -3.25
N ASN A 90 -9.81 7.91 -4.32
CA ASN A 90 -9.63 8.51 -5.63
C ASN A 90 -10.72 7.95 -6.58
N PRO A 91 -11.87 8.66 -6.72
CA PRO A 91 -13.00 8.14 -7.46
C PRO A 91 -12.64 7.86 -8.92
N ILE A 92 -12.97 6.66 -9.40
CA ILE A 92 -12.75 6.30 -10.80
C ILE A 92 -13.99 5.71 -11.44
N HIS A 93 -14.24 6.11 -12.68
CA HIS A 93 -15.45 5.68 -13.37
C HIS A 93 -15.31 4.38 -14.17
N LYS A 94 -14.10 3.92 -14.40
CA LYS A 94 -13.83 2.70 -15.14
C LYS A 94 -12.94 1.82 -14.28
N ASN A 95 -13.20 0.53 -14.22
CA ASN A 95 -12.43 -0.41 -13.41
C ASN A 95 -10.95 -0.45 -13.84
N ALA A 96 -10.02 -0.09 -12.94
CA ALA A 96 -8.59 -0.02 -13.26
C ALA A 96 -7.83 -1.33 -12.97
N PHE A 97 -8.47 -2.30 -12.32
CA PHE A 97 -7.88 -3.60 -12.02
C PHE A 97 -7.38 -4.32 -13.28
N CYS A 98 -6.20 -4.93 -13.22
CA CYS A 98 -5.51 -5.52 -14.38
C CYS A 98 -5.10 -4.52 -15.48
N GLY A 99 -5.21 -3.21 -15.24
CA GLY A 99 -4.66 -2.19 -16.11
C GLY A 99 -3.13 -2.16 -16.04
N GLY A 100 -2.49 -1.87 -17.17
CA GLY A 100 -1.06 -1.57 -17.22
C GLY A 100 -0.81 -0.15 -16.74
N HIS A 101 0.29 0.06 -16.02
CA HIS A 101 0.59 1.36 -15.42
C HIS A 101 2.04 1.78 -15.66
N ALA A 102 2.25 3.10 -15.76
CA ALA A 102 3.56 3.71 -15.93
C ALA A 102 3.55 5.11 -15.31
N GLN A 103 4.67 5.50 -14.70
CA GLN A 103 4.88 6.87 -14.25
C GLN A 103 5.46 7.70 -15.41
N LEU A 104 4.82 8.84 -15.69
CA LEU A 104 5.23 9.80 -16.71
C LEU A 104 6.32 10.74 -16.15
N ALA A 105 6.94 11.52 -17.04
CA ALA A 105 8.05 12.42 -16.67
C ALA A 105 7.67 13.53 -15.67
N ASP A 106 6.40 13.91 -15.61
CA ASP A 106 5.84 14.86 -14.64
C ASP A 106 5.44 14.19 -13.31
N GLY A 107 5.70 12.88 -13.15
CA GLY A 107 5.32 12.11 -11.99
C GLY A 107 3.87 11.61 -11.98
N THR A 108 3.07 11.96 -13.00
CA THR A 108 1.71 11.43 -13.18
C THR A 108 1.77 9.92 -13.41
N VAL A 109 0.89 9.16 -12.75
CA VAL A 109 0.71 7.73 -13.07
C VAL A 109 -0.37 7.59 -14.14
N LEU A 110 0.02 7.08 -15.30
CA LEU A 110 -0.88 6.62 -16.35
C LEU A 110 -1.31 5.18 -16.06
N VAL A 111 -2.62 4.92 -16.10
CA VAL A 111 -3.18 3.57 -16.06
C VAL A 111 -4.05 3.35 -17.30
N ALA A 112 -3.69 2.36 -18.12
CA ALA A 112 -4.35 2.01 -19.37
C ALA A 112 -4.94 0.60 -19.31
N GLY A 113 -6.15 0.45 -19.82
CA GLY A 113 -6.93 -0.78 -19.74
C GLY A 113 -7.59 -0.97 -18.38
N GLY A 114 -7.86 -2.24 -18.08
CA GLY A 114 -8.60 -2.66 -16.90
C GLY A 114 -9.43 -3.93 -17.16
N ASP A 115 -10.19 -4.33 -16.15
CA ASP A 115 -11.09 -5.48 -16.20
C ASP A 115 -12.48 -5.08 -16.74
N ALA A 116 -13.17 -6.00 -17.41
CA ALA A 116 -14.54 -5.82 -17.89
C ALA A 116 -15.58 -5.78 -16.76
N ARG A 117 -15.21 -6.27 -15.57
CA ARG A 117 -16.05 -6.26 -14.36
C ARG A 117 -16.49 -4.84 -14.00
N SER A 118 -17.77 -4.70 -13.70
CA SER A 118 -18.44 -3.44 -13.40
C SER A 118 -19.45 -3.64 -12.27
N LEU A 119 -19.71 -2.60 -11.49
CA LEU A 119 -20.74 -2.64 -10.44
C LEU A 119 -22.14 -2.27 -10.98
N GLU A 120 -22.27 -2.02 -12.28
CA GLU A 120 -23.56 -1.68 -12.91
C GLU A 120 -24.58 -2.82 -12.78
N ALA A 121 -24.14 -4.08 -12.94
CA ALA A 121 -24.99 -5.26 -12.73
C ALA A 121 -25.49 -5.39 -11.27
N ASP A 122 -24.82 -4.72 -10.33
CA ASP A 122 -25.19 -4.64 -8.91
C ASP A 122 -26.01 -3.38 -8.57
N GLY A 123 -26.38 -2.57 -9.57
CA GLY A 123 -27.20 -1.37 -9.42
C GLY A 123 -26.40 -0.12 -9.02
N ILE A 124 -25.08 -0.15 -9.19
CA ILE A 124 -24.16 0.90 -8.73
C ILE A 124 -23.48 1.54 -9.95
N PRO A 125 -24.00 2.68 -10.46
CA PRO A 125 -23.65 3.21 -11.78
C PRO A 125 -22.45 4.15 -11.72
N PHE A 126 -21.35 3.74 -11.09
CA PHE A 126 -20.12 4.54 -11.11
C PHE A 126 -18.90 3.79 -11.63
N LEU A 127 -18.81 2.46 -11.54
CA LEU A 127 -17.63 1.72 -11.99
C LEU A 127 -17.95 0.77 -13.17
N TYR A 128 -17.56 1.19 -14.37
CA TYR A 128 -17.86 0.53 -15.66
C TYR A 128 -16.68 -0.29 -16.22
N ASP A 129 -16.89 -0.96 -17.36
CA ASP A 129 -15.87 -1.71 -18.12
C ASP A 129 -14.58 -0.90 -18.29
N GLY A 130 -13.51 -1.47 -17.75
CA GLY A 130 -12.18 -0.92 -17.68
C GLY A 130 -11.32 -1.10 -18.92
N ARG A 131 -11.63 -2.03 -19.82
CA ARG A 131 -10.71 -2.48 -20.88
C ARG A 131 -10.30 -1.37 -21.86
N LYS A 132 -11.13 -0.33 -22.00
CA LYS A 132 -10.87 0.88 -22.78
C LYS A 132 -10.71 2.12 -21.90
N GLY A 133 -10.35 1.93 -20.64
CA GLY A 133 -10.13 2.99 -19.67
C GLY A 133 -8.72 3.56 -19.79
N VAL A 134 -8.62 4.87 -19.64
CA VAL A 134 -7.36 5.59 -19.46
C VAL A 134 -7.57 6.51 -18.26
N ARG A 135 -6.66 6.46 -17.29
CA ARG A 135 -6.70 7.22 -16.05
C ARG A 135 -5.34 7.87 -15.82
N LEU A 136 -5.36 9.08 -15.30
CA LEU A 136 -4.17 9.86 -14.98
C LEU A 136 -4.27 10.26 -13.52
N TYR A 137 -3.45 9.64 -12.68
CA TYR A 137 -3.32 10.00 -11.28
C TYR A 137 -2.20 11.02 -11.16
N ARG A 138 -2.57 12.29 -11.15
CA ARG A 138 -1.61 13.41 -11.09
C ARG A 138 -1.15 13.64 -9.66
N PRO A 139 0.14 13.84 -9.39
CA PRO A 139 0.59 14.25 -8.07
C PRO A 139 0.02 15.63 -7.71
N CYS A 140 0.05 15.95 -6.42
CA CYS A 140 -0.07 17.33 -5.98
C CYS A 140 1.10 18.16 -6.53
N GLU A 141 0.86 19.42 -6.88
CA GLU A 141 1.94 20.38 -7.12
C GLU A 141 2.76 20.57 -5.84
N ALA A 142 4.09 20.73 -5.99
CA ALA A 142 5.01 20.76 -4.84
C ALA A 142 4.74 21.94 -3.89
N ASP A 143 4.32 23.09 -4.43
CA ASP A 143 3.92 24.26 -3.65
C ASP A 143 2.64 24.03 -2.85
N ALA A 144 1.66 23.33 -3.42
CA ALA A 144 0.43 22.94 -2.74
C ALA A 144 0.68 21.94 -1.61
N VAL A 145 1.68 21.05 -1.75
CA VAL A 145 2.12 20.17 -0.67
C VAL A 145 2.82 20.97 0.43
N ALA A 146 3.77 21.83 0.06
CA ALA A 146 4.49 22.67 1.03
C ALA A 146 3.56 23.61 1.82
N ALA A 147 2.49 24.09 1.18
CA ALA A 147 1.47 24.91 1.82
C ALA A 147 0.40 24.12 2.59
N GLY A 148 0.42 22.77 2.52
CA GLY A 148 -0.63 21.93 3.11
C GLY A 148 -2.02 22.15 2.49
N THR A 149 -2.07 22.69 1.27
CA THR A 149 -3.31 23.02 0.56
C THR A 149 -3.72 21.98 -0.47
N CYS A 150 -2.83 21.03 -0.79
CA CYS A 150 -3.22 19.91 -1.62
C CYS A 150 -4.25 19.04 -0.87
N LYS A 151 -5.51 19.16 -1.30
CA LYS A 151 -6.60 18.31 -0.85
C LYS A 151 -6.95 17.37 -1.99
N LYS A 152 -6.57 16.11 -1.86
CA LYS A 152 -7.14 15.03 -2.65
C LYS A 152 -8.21 14.31 -1.84
#